data_AF-A0A2W0AKP6-F1
#
_entry.id   AF-A0A2W0AKP6-F1
#
_cell.length_a   1.000
_cell.length_b   1.000
_cell.length_c   1.000
_cell.angle_alpha   90.00
_cell.angle_beta   90.00
_cell.angle_gamma   90.00
#
_symmetry.space_group_name_H-M   'P 1'
#
loop_
_entity.id
_entity.type
_entity.pdbx_description
1 polymer ?
#
loop_
_entity_poly.entity_id
_entity_poly.type
_entity_poly.pdbx_seq_one_letter_code
_entity_poly.pdbx_strand_id
1 'polypeptide(L)'
;MPRILSWRAKHPEMTVLHCCTLGRISGFWAANRTNSMHPSSIRLHWVRVPLWDPFRISNGEVSVKDAILVQIEAGGTTGWGEASPLAGSAYSGETPQSTWDFLRQRLVPALLEQPELDPLRCFERLSNFPGEPFAKAGLEGAVWDLYAQQSGVPLWFLLGGHKRPLASGATVGLMPDLSELLNPVQRFPRQGGMWTWCAPCAGASATFPSWWTQTRPTSSTTQAFSRNWTASTS
;
A
#
# COMPACT_ATOMS: atom_id res chain seq x y z
N MET A 1 -16.46 -7.30 -15.40
CA MET A 1 -15.93 -8.67 -15.15
C MET A 1 -14.46 -8.54 -14.75
N PRO A 2 -13.99 -9.29 -13.74
CA PRO A 2 -12.57 -9.29 -13.37
C PRO A 2 -11.72 -9.84 -14.52
N ARG A 3 -10.58 -9.21 -14.82
CA ARG A 3 -9.62 -9.75 -15.79
C ARG A 3 -8.63 -10.60 -15.01
N ILE A 4 -8.59 -11.89 -15.30
CA ILE A 4 -7.65 -12.82 -14.67
C ILE A 4 -6.74 -13.37 -15.76
N LEU A 5 -5.43 -13.33 -15.51
CA LEU A 5 -4.43 -13.93 -16.38
C LEU A 5 -3.51 -14.83 -15.57
N SER A 6 -3.18 -16.01 -16.08
CA SER A 6 -2.42 -17.01 -15.35
C SER A 6 -1.30 -17.64 -16.19
N TRP A 7 -0.16 -17.85 -15.56
CA TRP A 7 0.96 -18.65 -16.05
C TRP A 7 1.19 -19.83 -15.10
N ARG A 8 1.56 -20.99 -15.65
CA ARG A 8 1.92 -22.18 -14.87
C ARG A 8 3.26 -22.73 -15.37
N ALA A 9 4.10 -23.19 -14.44
CA ALA A 9 5.34 -23.87 -14.78
C ALA A 9 5.05 -25.25 -15.44
N LYS A 10 5.89 -25.67 -16.38
CA LYS A 10 5.78 -26.99 -17.04
C LYS A 10 6.18 -28.14 -16.11
N HIS A 11 7.09 -27.90 -15.16
CA HIS A 11 7.53 -28.85 -14.14
C HIS A 11 7.71 -28.12 -12.80
N PRO A 12 6.75 -28.24 -11.85
CA PRO A 12 6.89 -27.58 -10.55
C PRO A 12 7.89 -28.36 -9.67
N GLU A 13 9.00 -27.73 -9.31
CA GLU A 13 9.90 -28.28 -8.30
C GLU A 13 9.31 -28.06 -6.89
N MET A 14 9.30 -29.11 -6.07
CA MET A 14 8.92 -29.03 -4.66
C MET A 14 10.16 -28.81 -3.79
N THR A 15 10.41 -27.56 -3.43
CA THR A 15 11.37 -27.22 -2.37
C THR A 15 10.62 -27.18 -1.03
N VAL A 16 10.99 -28.06 -0.11
CA VAL A 16 10.45 -28.09 1.27
C VAL A 16 11.37 -27.28 2.18
N LEU A 17 10.79 -26.41 2.99
CA LEU A 17 11.53 -25.54 3.90
C LEU A 17 11.50 -26.03 5.35
N HIS A 18 12.65 -26.01 6.00
CA HIS A 18 12.78 -26.21 7.44
C HIS A 18 12.57 -24.88 8.18
N CYS A 19 11.56 -24.84 9.05
CA CYS A 19 11.26 -23.71 9.92
C CYS A 19 12.35 -23.57 10.99
N CYS A 20 13.10 -22.46 10.98
CA CYS A 20 14.14 -22.17 11.96
C CYS A 20 13.69 -21.03 12.89
N THR A 21 13.57 -21.31 14.18
CA THR A 21 13.20 -20.35 15.24
C THR A 21 14.43 -19.56 15.67
N LEU A 22 14.60 -18.31 15.23
CA LEU A 22 15.73 -17.46 15.68
C LEU A 22 15.30 -16.01 15.97
N GLY A 23 15.76 -15.51 17.12
CA GLY A 23 15.39 -14.21 17.71
C GLY A 23 16.22 -12.99 17.28
N ARG A 24 16.99 -13.05 16.18
CA ARG A 24 17.71 -11.88 15.63
C ARG A 24 17.71 -11.88 14.10
N ILE A 25 17.37 -10.73 13.51
CA ILE A 25 17.23 -10.52 12.06
C ILE A 25 18.53 -10.81 11.30
N SER A 26 19.70 -10.42 11.82
CA SER A 26 20.98 -10.67 11.17
C SER A 26 21.33 -12.16 11.06
N GLY A 27 20.97 -12.97 12.06
CA GLY A 27 21.13 -14.43 12.03
C GLY A 27 20.11 -15.11 11.13
N PHE A 28 18.89 -14.57 11.05
CA PHE A 28 17.83 -15.06 10.18
C PHE A 28 18.23 -14.98 8.69
N TRP A 29 18.69 -13.82 8.22
CA TRP A 29 19.13 -13.66 6.82
C TRP A 29 20.34 -14.53 6.49
N ALA A 30 21.24 -14.74 7.45
CA ALA A 30 22.40 -15.61 7.25
C ALA A 30 22.02 -17.09 7.11
N ALA A 31 21.06 -17.57 7.91
CA ALA A 31 20.61 -18.96 7.92
C ALA A 31 19.68 -19.31 6.75
N ASN A 32 18.99 -18.32 6.16
CA ASN A 32 17.93 -18.52 5.18
C ASN A 32 18.29 -18.02 3.77
N ARG A 33 19.59 -17.80 3.50
CA ARG A 33 20.16 -17.30 2.23
C ARG A 33 20.10 -18.32 1.08
N THR A 34 19.78 -19.57 1.37
CA THR A 34 19.85 -20.70 0.42
C THR A 34 18.51 -21.15 -0.14
N ASN A 35 17.42 -20.43 0.14
CA ASN A 35 16.09 -20.86 -0.30
C ASN A 35 15.69 -20.15 -1.60
N SER A 36 16.17 -20.67 -2.72
CA SER A 36 15.68 -20.30 -4.05
C SER A 36 14.21 -20.72 -4.17
N MET A 37 13.29 -19.75 -4.18
CA MET A 37 11.86 -20.01 -4.38
C MET A 37 11.56 -20.01 -5.87
N HIS A 38 10.98 -21.08 -6.41
CA HIS A 38 10.58 -21.15 -7.82
C HIS A 38 9.05 -21.17 -7.94
N PRO A 39 8.43 -20.26 -8.71
CA PRO A 39 7.00 -20.18 -8.83
C PRO A 39 6.45 -21.35 -9.66
N SER A 40 5.48 -22.08 -9.10
CA SER A 40 4.66 -23.04 -9.83
C SER A 40 3.58 -22.35 -10.65
N SER A 41 3.07 -21.20 -10.18
CA SER A 41 2.14 -20.37 -10.94
C SER A 41 2.24 -18.90 -10.58
N ILE A 42 1.89 -18.04 -11.54
CA ILE A 42 1.72 -16.60 -11.34
C ILE A 42 0.35 -16.22 -11.90
N ARG A 43 -0.43 -15.45 -11.15
CA ARG A 43 -1.73 -14.95 -11.59
C ARG A 43 -1.84 -13.45 -11.35
N LEU A 44 -2.37 -12.74 -12.33
CA LEU A 44 -2.72 -11.33 -12.24
C LEU A 44 -4.23 -11.19 -12.21
N HIS A 45 -4.73 -10.46 -11.22
CA HIS A 45 -6.16 -10.18 -11.06
C HIS A 45 -6.39 -8.68 -11.13
N TRP A 46 -7.04 -8.20 -12.19
CA TRP A 46 -7.52 -6.83 -12.24
C TRP A 46 -8.86 -6.74 -11.51
N VAL A 47 -8.83 -6.06 -10.36
CA VAL A 47 -10.01 -5.80 -9.54
C VAL A 47 -10.42 -4.33 -9.62
N ARG A 48 -11.73 -4.09 -9.53
CA ARG A 48 -12.32 -2.75 -9.50
C ARG A 48 -13.23 -2.66 -8.28
N VAL A 49 -12.86 -1.81 -7.34
CA VAL A 49 -13.56 -1.68 -6.06
C VAL A 49 -14.28 -0.32 -6.04
N PRO A 50 -15.63 -0.29 -6.06
CA PRO A 50 -16.35 0.96 -5.87
C PRO A 50 -16.08 1.49 -4.46
N LEU A 51 -15.74 2.77 -4.35
CA LEU A 51 -15.59 3.42 -3.06
C LEU A 51 -16.97 3.71 -2.47
N TRP A 52 -17.09 3.66 -1.14
CA TRP A 52 -18.32 4.03 -0.45
C TRP A 52 -18.71 5.48 -0.74
N ASP A 53 -17.73 6.39 -0.62
CA ASP A 53 -17.83 7.78 -1.04
C ASP A 53 -16.76 8.07 -2.10
N PRO A 54 -17.07 8.80 -3.18
CA PRO A 54 -16.07 9.25 -4.14
C PRO A 54 -14.99 10.10 -3.46
N PHE A 55 -13.73 9.79 -3.73
CA PHE A 55 -12.60 10.52 -3.19
C PHE A 55 -12.20 11.66 -4.14
N ARG A 56 -12.40 12.90 -3.69
CA ARG A 56 -12.12 14.11 -4.46
C ARG A 56 -10.78 14.72 -4.08
N ILE A 57 -9.97 15.03 -5.08
CA ILE A 57 -8.74 15.82 -4.98
C ILE A 57 -8.81 16.97 -5.99
N SER A 58 -7.87 17.92 -5.92
CA SER A 58 -7.82 19.07 -6.84
C SER A 58 -7.83 18.66 -8.32
N ASN A 59 -7.27 17.49 -8.60
CA ASN A 59 -7.05 16.99 -9.96
C ASN A 59 -8.12 15.99 -10.42
N GLY A 60 -9.21 15.80 -9.66
CA GLY A 60 -10.33 14.96 -10.07
C GLY A 60 -11.00 14.20 -8.94
N GLU A 61 -11.94 13.33 -9.32
CA GLU A 61 -12.69 12.48 -8.42
C GLU A 61 -12.42 11.00 -8.77
N VAL A 62 -12.25 10.18 -7.74
CA VAL A 62 -12.11 8.72 -7.86
C VAL A 62 -13.31 8.07 -7.18
N SER A 63 -14.20 7.47 -7.95
CA SER A 63 -15.37 6.71 -7.45
C SER A 63 -15.15 5.20 -7.46
N VAL A 64 -14.20 4.72 -8.27
CA VAL A 64 -13.83 3.31 -8.38
C VAL A 64 -12.30 3.22 -8.32
N LYS A 65 -11.78 2.38 -7.43
CA LYS A 65 -10.36 2.09 -7.33
C LYS A 65 -10.02 0.84 -8.15
N ASP A 66 -9.16 1.01 -9.14
CA ASP A 66 -8.51 -0.10 -9.82
C ASP A 66 -7.30 -0.59 -9.00
N ALA A 67 -7.12 -1.90 -8.93
CA ALA A 67 -5.91 -2.54 -8.42
C ALA A 67 -5.61 -3.80 -9.22
N ILE A 68 -4.33 -4.15 -9.33
CA ILE A 68 -3.88 -5.39 -9.95
C ILE A 68 -3.22 -6.22 -8.86
N LEU A 69 -3.87 -7.31 -8.47
CA LEU A 69 -3.32 -8.24 -7.50
C LEU A 69 -2.40 -9.21 -8.23
N VAL A 70 -1.17 -9.34 -7.72
CA VAL A 70 -0.19 -10.32 -8.15
C VAL A 70 -0.21 -11.48 -7.16
N GLN A 71 -0.50 -12.68 -7.66
CA GLN A 71 -0.51 -13.90 -6.88
C GLN A 71 0.61 -14.81 -7.38
N ILE A 72 1.47 -15.27 -6.48
CA ILE A 72 2.57 -16.19 -6.79
C ILE A 72 2.42 -17.43 -5.94
N GLU A 73 2.33 -18.60 -6.56
CA GLU A 73 2.38 -19.88 -5.87
C GLU A 73 3.75 -20.51 -6.02
N ALA A 74 4.34 -20.96 -4.91
CA ALA A 74 5.61 -21.71 -4.90
C ALA A 74 5.65 -22.62 -3.67
N GLY A 75 6.10 -23.88 -3.83
CA GLY A 75 6.28 -24.80 -2.70
C GLY A 75 5.03 -25.00 -1.83
N GLY A 76 3.84 -24.99 -2.45
CA GLY A 76 2.56 -25.10 -1.72
C GLY A 76 2.10 -23.85 -0.96
N THR A 77 2.86 -22.76 -1.03
CA THR A 77 2.53 -21.46 -0.40
C THR A 77 2.13 -20.43 -1.45
N THR A 78 1.31 -19.45 -1.09
CA THR A 78 0.83 -18.40 -2.00
C THR A 78 1.15 -17.01 -1.46
N GLY A 79 2.02 -16.26 -2.13
CA GLY A 79 2.25 -14.85 -1.85
C GLY A 79 1.34 -13.92 -2.67
N TRP A 80 0.99 -12.78 -2.08
CA TRP A 80 0.16 -11.74 -2.68
C TRP A 80 0.84 -10.37 -2.61
N GLY A 81 0.70 -9.61 -3.68
CA GLY A 81 1.08 -8.21 -3.74
C GLY A 81 0.07 -7.39 -4.55
N GLU A 82 0.08 -6.08 -4.34
CA GLU A 82 -0.87 -5.17 -4.98
C GLU A 82 -0.13 -4.09 -5.76
N ALA A 83 -0.44 -3.97 -7.05
CA ALA A 83 -0.12 -2.80 -7.83
C ALA A 83 -1.33 -1.87 -7.83
N SER A 84 -1.15 -0.66 -7.29
CA SER A 84 -2.27 0.25 -6.98
C SER A 84 -2.24 1.57 -7.76
N PRO A 85 -2.06 1.60 -9.10
CA PRO A 85 -2.08 2.86 -9.86
C PRO A 85 -3.43 3.57 -9.69
N LEU A 86 -3.42 4.91 -9.71
CA LEU A 86 -4.64 5.71 -9.78
C LEU A 86 -5.04 5.90 -11.24
N ALA A 87 -6.34 5.97 -11.49
CA ALA A 87 -6.85 6.24 -12.84
C ALA A 87 -6.59 7.72 -13.23
N GLY A 88 -6.33 7.95 -14.51
CA GLY A 88 -5.97 9.27 -15.04
C GLY A 88 -4.50 9.64 -14.82
N SER A 89 -4.07 10.74 -15.42
CA SER A 89 -2.68 11.25 -15.35
C SER A 89 -2.45 12.25 -14.21
N ALA A 90 -3.46 12.45 -13.37
CA ALA A 90 -3.53 13.48 -12.35
C ALA A 90 -2.61 13.25 -11.13
N TYR A 91 -2.28 11.97 -10.85
CA TYR A 91 -1.47 11.57 -9.69
C TYR A 91 -0.08 11.05 -10.10
N SER A 92 -0.04 10.25 -11.15
CA SER A 92 1.18 9.63 -11.70
C SER A 92 1.06 9.51 -13.22
N GLY A 93 2.17 9.26 -13.91
CA GLY A 93 2.15 9.00 -15.35
C GLY A 93 1.57 7.63 -15.69
N GLU A 94 1.65 6.68 -14.76
CA GLU A 94 1.13 5.32 -14.86
C GLU A 94 -0.39 5.28 -14.71
N THR A 95 -1.02 4.36 -15.45
CA THR A 95 -2.45 4.09 -15.40
C THR A 95 -2.69 2.61 -15.09
N PRO A 96 -3.89 2.22 -14.62
CA PRO A 96 -4.24 0.81 -14.45
C PRO A 96 -3.97 -0.04 -15.70
N GLN A 97 -4.24 0.50 -16.89
CA GLN A 97 -4.00 -0.22 -18.14
C GLN A 97 -2.51 -0.35 -18.46
N SER A 98 -1.71 0.70 -18.26
CA SER A 98 -0.27 0.65 -18.51
C SER A 98 0.43 -0.31 -17.53
N THR A 99 0.06 -0.27 -16.26
CA THR A 99 0.55 -1.20 -15.23
C THR A 99 0.16 -2.65 -15.54
N TRP A 100 -1.08 -2.90 -15.98
CA TRP A 100 -1.53 -4.23 -16.41
C TRP A 100 -0.71 -4.76 -17.58
N ASP A 101 -0.53 -3.94 -18.61
CA ASP A 101 0.23 -4.34 -19.79
C ASP A 101 1.72 -4.52 -19.47
N PHE A 102 2.29 -3.68 -18.61
CA PHE A 102 3.68 -3.84 -18.17
C PHE A 102 3.90 -5.14 -17.39
N LEU A 103 3.00 -5.47 -16.45
CA LEU A 103 3.04 -6.76 -15.73
C LEU A 103 2.94 -7.93 -16.71
N ARG A 104 1.91 -7.94 -17.55
CA ARG A 104 1.60 -9.05 -18.45
C ARG A 104 2.64 -9.26 -19.54
N GLN A 105 3.14 -8.18 -20.14
CA GLN A 105 3.94 -8.24 -21.35
C GLN A 105 5.44 -8.15 -21.08
N ARG A 106 5.85 -7.66 -19.90
CA ARG A 106 7.26 -7.43 -19.58
C ARG A 106 7.70 -8.14 -18.30
N LEU A 107 7.16 -7.75 -17.14
CA LEU A 107 7.69 -8.23 -15.85
C LEU A 107 7.45 -9.72 -15.63
N VAL A 108 6.23 -10.22 -15.84
CA VAL A 108 5.93 -11.64 -15.63
C VAL A 108 6.69 -12.53 -16.63
N PRO A 109 6.73 -12.24 -17.94
CA PRO A 109 7.57 -13.00 -18.87
C PRO A 109 9.05 -13.03 -18.46
N ALA A 110 9.65 -11.88 -18.12
CA ALA A 110 11.05 -11.84 -17.72
C ALA A 110 11.33 -12.62 -16.42
N LEU A 111 10.38 -12.59 -15.48
CA LEU A 111 10.48 -13.41 -14.27
C LEU A 111 10.43 -14.91 -14.59
N LEU A 112 9.64 -15.33 -15.59
CA LEU A 112 9.56 -16.74 -16.00
C LEU A 112 10.81 -17.22 -16.74
N GLU A 113 11.58 -16.31 -17.37
CA GLU A 113 12.89 -16.63 -17.96
C GLU A 113 13.95 -16.90 -16.90
N GLN A 114 13.86 -16.23 -15.74
CA GLN A 114 14.74 -16.43 -14.58
C GLN A 114 13.89 -16.63 -13.32
N PRO A 115 13.28 -17.83 -13.14
CA PRO A 115 12.19 -18.08 -12.20
C PRO A 115 12.61 -18.09 -10.73
N GLU A 116 13.90 -18.00 -10.42
CA GLU A 116 14.35 -17.90 -9.04
C GLU A 116 13.85 -16.60 -8.41
N LEU A 117 13.10 -16.67 -7.32
CA LEU A 117 12.65 -15.52 -6.55
C LEU A 117 13.52 -15.37 -5.30
N ASP A 118 14.16 -14.21 -5.17
CA ASP A 118 14.90 -13.79 -3.99
C ASP A 118 14.39 -12.41 -3.56
N PRO A 119 13.78 -12.27 -2.37
CA PRO A 119 13.24 -10.99 -1.91
C PRO A 119 14.31 -9.90 -1.78
N LEU A 120 15.56 -10.25 -1.46
CA LEU A 120 16.65 -9.28 -1.30
C LEU A 120 17.19 -8.77 -2.64
N ARG A 121 17.10 -9.57 -3.69
CA ARG A 121 17.55 -9.21 -5.05
C ARG A 121 16.42 -8.78 -5.98
N CYS A 122 15.16 -8.91 -5.54
CA CYS A 122 14.00 -8.62 -6.35
C CYS A 122 14.02 -7.17 -6.85
N PHE A 123 14.28 -6.21 -5.96
CA PHE A 123 14.37 -4.79 -6.31
C PHE A 123 15.43 -4.50 -7.39
N GLU A 124 16.64 -5.06 -7.24
CA GLU A 124 17.73 -4.87 -8.22
C GLU A 124 17.35 -5.43 -9.59
N ARG A 125 16.77 -6.64 -9.64
CA ARG A 125 16.30 -7.26 -10.88
C ARG A 125 15.20 -6.43 -11.54
N LEU A 126 14.23 -5.94 -10.76
CA LEU A 126 13.13 -5.09 -11.24
C LEU A 126 13.61 -3.71 -11.69
N SER A 127 14.72 -3.21 -11.15
CA SER A 127 15.32 -1.92 -11.54
C SER A 127 15.83 -1.92 -12.98
N ASN A 128 16.10 -3.08 -13.58
CA ASN A 128 16.47 -3.21 -14.99
C ASN A 128 15.33 -2.87 -15.97
N PHE A 129 14.10 -2.76 -15.49
CA PHE A 129 12.94 -2.41 -16.31
C PHE A 129 12.56 -0.94 -16.05
N PRO A 130 12.75 0.01 -16.99
CA PRO A 130 12.42 1.41 -16.74
C PRO A 130 10.91 1.63 -16.53
N GLY A 131 10.55 2.56 -15.63
CA GLY A 131 9.16 2.98 -15.34
C GLY A 131 8.36 2.02 -14.46
N GLU A 132 7.05 2.28 -14.35
CA GLU A 132 6.03 1.38 -13.76
C GLU A 132 6.34 0.90 -12.32
N PRO A 133 6.53 1.82 -11.35
CA PRO A 133 6.81 1.47 -9.97
C PRO A 133 5.65 0.73 -9.31
N PHE A 134 4.39 0.98 -9.70
CA PHE A 134 3.25 0.21 -9.17
C PHE A 134 3.31 -1.26 -9.56
N ALA A 135 3.63 -1.55 -10.82
CA ALA A 135 3.78 -2.92 -11.30
C ALA A 135 4.88 -3.65 -10.51
N LYS A 136 6.03 -2.98 -10.33
CA LYS A 136 7.16 -3.51 -9.58
C LYS A 136 6.81 -3.74 -8.12
N ALA A 137 6.16 -2.79 -7.46
CA ALA A 137 5.72 -2.91 -6.07
C ALA A 137 4.74 -4.08 -5.89
N GLY A 138 3.80 -4.27 -6.82
CA GLY A 138 2.88 -5.40 -6.77
C GLY A 138 3.59 -6.74 -6.91
N LEU A 139 4.57 -6.84 -7.80
CA LEU A 139 5.34 -8.07 -7.98
C LEU A 139 6.29 -8.35 -6.80
N GLU A 140 7.05 -7.33 -6.37
CA GLU A 140 7.98 -7.42 -5.24
C GLU A 140 7.23 -7.75 -3.95
N GLY A 141 6.07 -7.12 -3.71
CA GLY A 141 5.21 -7.41 -2.57
C GLY A 141 4.77 -8.87 -2.51
N ALA A 142 4.42 -9.46 -3.66
CA ALA A 142 4.07 -10.88 -3.73
C ALA A 142 5.25 -11.80 -3.41
N VAL A 143 6.47 -11.43 -3.80
CA VAL A 143 7.71 -12.17 -3.46
C VAL A 143 8.00 -12.08 -1.96
N TRP A 144 7.88 -10.90 -1.36
CA TRP A 144 8.07 -10.69 0.07
C TRP A 144 7.03 -11.43 0.92
N ASP A 145 5.76 -11.38 0.52
CA ASP A 145 4.69 -12.11 1.21
C ASP A 145 4.88 -13.63 1.11
N LEU A 146 5.22 -14.14 -0.08
CA LEU A 146 5.55 -15.55 -0.27
C LEU A 146 6.67 -16.00 0.67
N TYR A 147 7.76 -15.23 0.73
CA TYR A 147 8.91 -15.53 1.59
C TYR A 147 8.55 -15.48 3.08
N ALA A 148 7.76 -14.49 3.51
CA ALA A 148 7.28 -14.38 4.89
C ALA A 148 6.47 -15.62 5.30
N GLN A 149 5.53 -16.04 4.45
CA GLN A 149 4.72 -17.23 4.70
C GLN A 149 5.56 -18.51 4.72
N GLN A 150 6.44 -18.68 3.74
CA GLN A 150 7.33 -19.85 3.62
C GLN A 150 8.32 -19.97 4.79
N SER A 151 8.79 -18.85 5.33
CA SER A 151 9.68 -18.82 6.49
C SER A 151 8.95 -18.93 7.83
N GLY A 152 7.61 -18.83 7.84
CA GLY A 152 6.82 -18.78 9.08
C GLY A 152 7.09 -17.52 9.91
N VAL A 153 7.63 -16.46 9.30
CA VAL A 153 8.00 -15.21 9.97
C VAL A 153 7.14 -14.07 9.43
N PRO A 154 6.55 -13.23 10.30
CA PRO A 154 5.73 -12.13 9.83
C PRO A 154 6.55 -11.10 9.06
N LEU A 155 5.98 -10.55 7.98
CA LEU A 155 6.67 -9.61 7.09
C LEU A 155 7.23 -8.38 7.84
N TRP A 156 6.51 -7.83 8.82
CA TRP A 156 7.01 -6.70 9.61
C TRP A 156 8.33 -7.01 10.31
N PHE A 157 8.57 -8.25 10.72
CA PHE A 157 9.83 -8.65 11.37
C PHE A 157 10.96 -8.70 10.35
N LEU A 158 10.69 -9.28 9.17
CA LEU A 158 11.64 -9.33 8.07
C LEU A 158 12.07 -7.93 7.63
N LEU A 159 11.15 -6.96 7.67
CA LEU A 159 11.40 -5.55 7.37
C LEU A 159 12.04 -4.74 8.51
N GLY A 160 12.46 -5.38 9.61
CA GLY A 160 13.12 -4.69 10.74
C GLY A 160 12.17 -4.09 11.77
N GLY A 161 10.87 -4.32 11.63
CA GLY A 161 9.84 -3.85 12.55
C GLY A 161 9.71 -4.72 13.80
N HIS A 162 8.85 -4.26 14.71
CA HIS A 162 8.42 -5.00 15.89
C HIS A 162 6.91 -4.84 16.07
N LYS A 163 6.27 -5.81 16.71
CA LYS A 163 4.82 -5.77 16.97
C LYS A 163 4.50 -4.62 17.93
N ARG A 164 3.73 -3.66 17.45
CA ARG A 164 3.27 -2.49 18.21
C ARG A 164 1.95 -1.96 17.66
N PRO A 165 1.14 -1.23 18.45
CA PRO A 165 0.07 -0.41 17.90
C PRO A 165 0.66 0.69 17.00
N LEU A 166 -0.02 0.99 15.89
CA LEU A 166 0.29 2.09 14.99
C LEU A 166 -0.88 3.06 14.98
N ALA A 167 -0.60 4.34 15.22
CA ALA A 167 -1.59 5.38 15.02
C ALA A 167 -1.89 5.49 13.52
N SER A 168 -3.17 5.59 13.17
CA SER A 168 -3.64 5.72 11.79
C SER A 168 -4.39 7.04 11.63
N GLY A 169 -4.07 7.77 10.56
CA GLY A 169 -4.77 8.97 10.14
C GLY A 169 -5.73 8.68 8.99
N ALA A 170 -6.71 9.55 8.80
CA ALA A 170 -7.59 9.55 7.65
C ALA A 170 -7.40 10.84 6.83
N THR A 171 -7.44 10.69 5.52
CA THR A 171 -7.49 11.81 4.57
C THR A 171 -8.93 12.02 4.14
N VAL A 172 -9.42 13.24 4.28
CA VAL A 172 -10.75 13.64 3.79
C VAL A 172 -10.56 14.35 2.45
N GLY A 173 -11.33 13.92 1.44
CA GLY A 173 -11.33 14.54 0.12
C GLY A 173 -11.94 15.94 0.14
N LEU A 174 -11.81 16.65 -0.98
CA LEU A 174 -12.44 17.97 -1.16
C LEU A 174 -13.97 17.86 -1.14
N MET A 175 -14.62 18.78 -0.44
CA MET A 175 -16.08 18.86 -0.33
C MET A 175 -16.57 20.25 -0.76
N PRO A 176 -17.81 20.37 -1.26
CA PRO A 176 -18.37 21.62 -1.76
C PRO A 176 -18.43 22.73 -0.70
N ASP A 177 -18.70 22.37 0.56
CA ASP A 177 -18.82 23.32 1.66
C ASP A 177 -18.38 22.74 3.01
N LEU A 178 -18.27 23.65 3.98
CA LEU A 178 -17.82 23.33 5.34
C LEU A 178 -18.78 22.38 6.07
N SER A 179 -20.09 22.49 5.85
CA SER A 179 -21.07 21.67 6.55
C SER A 179 -20.94 20.20 6.16
N GLU A 180 -20.67 19.92 4.88
CA GLU A 180 -20.37 18.57 4.39
C GLU A 180 -19.05 18.05 4.95
N LEU A 181 -18.01 18.90 5.02
CA LEU A 181 -16.69 18.55 5.58
C LEU A 181 -16.74 18.18 7.06
N LEU A 182 -17.60 18.82 7.85
CA LEU A 182 -17.68 18.57 9.30
C LEU A 182 -18.13 17.14 9.63
N ASN A 183 -18.97 16.52 8.81
CA ASN A 183 -19.48 15.17 9.04
C ASN A 183 -18.38 14.10 9.14
N PRO A 184 -17.52 13.89 8.11
CA PRO A 184 -16.42 12.92 8.20
C PRO A 184 -15.38 13.31 9.27
N VAL A 185 -15.12 14.61 9.45
CA VAL A 185 -14.16 15.12 10.45
C VAL A 185 -14.58 14.78 11.88
N GLN A 186 -15.87 14.78 12.18
CA GLN A 186 -16.38 14.38 13.49
C GLN A 186 -16.50 12.87 13.66
N ARG A 187 -16.60 12.09 12.57
CA ARG A 187 -16.78 10.64 12.61
C ARG A 187 -15.51 9.88 13.00
N PHE A 188 -14.35 10.23 12.44
CA PHE A 188 -13.12 9.44 12.59
C PHE A 188 -12.57 9.35 14.03
N PRO A 189 -12.55 10.42 14.86
CA PRO A 189 -12.08 10.32 16.24
C PRO A 189 -12.95 9.40 17.09
N ARG A 190 -14.26 9.34 16.79
CA ARG A 190 -15.20 8.46 17.48
C ARG A 190 -14.93 6.98 17.21
N GLN A 191 -14.14 6.65 16.19
CA GLN A 191 -13.73 5.30 15.83
C GLN A 191 -12.33 4.94 16.35
N GLY A 192 -11.72 5.80 17.20
CA GLY A 192 -10.37 5.59 17.74
C GLY A 192 -9.24 6.01 16.81
N GLY A 193 -9.55 6.70 15.70
CA GLY A 193 -8.57 7.27 14.79
C GLY A 193 -7.95 8.57 15.33
N MET A 194 -6.69 8.83 15.00
CA MET A 194 -6.02 10.09 15.31
C MET A 194 -5.90 10.91 14.03
N TRP A 195 -6.39 12.15 14.02
CA TRP A 195 -6.28 12.99 12.82
C TRP A 195 -4.82 13.40 12.57
N THR A 196 -4.31 13.06 11.39
CA THR A 196 -3.13 13.71 10.80
C THR A 196 -3.60 14.42 9.55
N TRP A 197 -3.61 15.75 9.56
CA TRP A 197 -4.11 16.54 8.44
C TRP A 197 -3.04 16.64 7.34
N CYS A 198 -3.32 16.03 6.19
CA CYS A 198 -2.65 16.31 4.92
C CYS A 198 -3.71 16.81 3.95
N ALA A 199 -4.15 18.06 4.05
CA ALA A 199 -4.90 18.63 2.94
C ALA A 199 -3.91 19.07 1.84
N PRO A 200 -4.24 18.84 0.56
CA PRO A 200 -3.71 19.67 -0.50
C PRO A 200 -4.17 21.10 -0.20
N CYS A 201 -3.24 21.97 0.19
CA CYS A 201 -3.57 23.35 0.52
C CYS A 201 -4.18 24.07 -0.70
N ALA A 202 -5.50 24.15 -0.75
CA ALA A 202 -6.23 25.20 -1.44
C ALA A 202 -6.74 26.19 -0.37
N GLY A 203 -5.81 26.95 0.21
CA GLY A 203 -6.09 28.25 0.82
C GLY A 203 -6.99 28.36 2.06
N ALA A 204 -7.19 27.31 2.87
CA ALA A 204 -8.03 27.40 4.09
C ALA A 204 -7.25 27.08 5.38
N SER A 205 -7.32 28.00 6.35
CA SER A 205 -6.68 27.93 7.68
C SER A 205 -7.69 27.67 8.81
N ALA A 206 -7.40 26.74 9.72
CA ALA A 206 -8.19 26.44 10.93
C ALA A 206 -7.29 26.24 12.17
N THR A 207 -7.77 26.64 13.35
CA THR A 207 -7.08 26.46 14.66
C THR A 207 -7.70 25.29 15.44
N PHE A 208 -6.88 24.47 16.12
CA PHE A 208 -7.28 23.18 16.71
C PHE A 208 -6.90 23.01 18.21
N PRO A 209 -7.51 22.05 18.95
CA PRO A 209 -7.26 21.82 20.39
C PRO A 209 -5.87 21.25 20.71
N SER A 210 -5.44 21.35 21.98
CA SER A 210 -4.08 21.11 22.48
C SER A 210 -3.49 19.68 22.35
N TRP A 211 -4.23 18.70 21.84
CA TRP A 211 -3.70 17.38 21.46
C TRP A 211 -3.22 17.32 20.00
N TRP A 212 -3.16 18.46 19.32
CA TRP A 212 -2.60 18.66 17.98
C TRP A 212 -1.10 18.96 18.00
N THR A 213 -0.32 18.23 17.19
CA THR A 213 1.05 18.62 16.80
C THR A 213 1.03 19.35 15.47
N GLN A 214 1.39 20.63 15.49
CA GLN A 214 1.44 21.53 14.34
C GLN A 214 2.87 21.63 13.80
N THR A 215 3.10 21.34 12.52
CA THR A 215 4.27 21.84 11.77
C THR A 215 3.85 23.12 11.05
N ARG A 216 4.46 24.26 11.42
CA ARG A 216 4.01 25.65 11.13
C ARG A 216 3.64 25.90 9.65
N PRO A 217 2.55 26.67 9.43
CA PRO A 217 2.62 27.80 8.50
C PRO A 217 2.03 29.11 9.07
N THR A 218 2.31 30.19 8.35
CA THR A 218 2.21 31.62 8.70
C THR A 218 0.81 32.18 8.92
N SER A 219 0.80 33.29 9.67
CA SER A 219 -0.30 34.03 10.28
C SER A 219 -1.36 34.57 9.32
N SER A 220 -2.57 34.02 9.38
CA SER A 220 -3.82 34.78 9.37
C SER A 220 -5.01 33.81 9.50
N THR A 221 -6.09 34.30 10.12
CA THR A 221 -7.42 33.66 10.31
C THR A 221 -7.67 32.97 11.66
N THR A 222 -8.10 33.77 12.64
CA THR A 222 -8.41 33.36 14.04
C THR A 222 -9.88 33.55 14.44
N GLN A 223 -10.87 33.55 13.54
CA GLN A 223 -12.26 33.84 13.98
C GLN A 223 -13.30 32.87 13.44
N ALA A 224 -13.60 31.82 14.23
CA ALA A 224 -14.96 31.26 14.38
C ALA A 224 -14.98 30.09 15.40
N PHE A 225 -14.67 30.29 16.70
CA PHE A 225 -14.97 29.29 17.74
C PHE A 225 -14.97 29.89 19.18
N SER A 226 -15.61 31.04 19.40
CA SER A 226 -15.65 31.70 20.73
C SER A 226 -17.04 31.94 21.32
N ARG A 227 -18.10 31.30 20.81
CA ARG A 227 -19.46 31.48 21.38
C ARG A 227 -20.05 30.18 21.87
N ASN A 228 -19.66 29.82 23.09
CA ASN A 228 -20.49 29.26 24.16
C ASN A 228 -19.53 28.98 25.33
N TRP A 229 -20.02 29.04 26.57
CA TRP A 229 -19.31 28.88 27.85
C TRP A 229 -18.80 30.18 28.49
N THR A 230 -19.58 30.68 29.46
CA THR A 230 -19.16 31.61 30.51
C THR A 230 -18.80 30.80 31.77
N ALA A 231 -17.68 31.12 32.40
CA ALA A 231 -17.39 30.74 33.78
C ALA A 231 -17.06 32.02 34.54
N SER A 232 -17.89 32.37 35.53
CA SER A 232 -17.62 33.42 36.50
C SER A 232 -16.89 32.82 37.70
N THR A 233 -16.00 33.60 38.30
CA THR A 233 -15.50 33.36 39.66
C THR A 233 -15.51 34.69 40.41
N SER A 234 -16.29 34.69 41.50
CA SER A 234 -16.64 35.79 42.43
C SER A 234 -17.41 36.98 41.86
#